data_AF-A0A8I1MEE8-F1
#
_entry.id   AF-A0A8I1MEE8-F1
#
_cell.length_a   1.000
_cell.length_b   1.000
_cell.length_c   1.000
_cell.angle_alpha   90.00
_cell.angle_beta   90.00
_cell.angle_gamma   90.00
#
_symmetry.space_group_name_H-M   'P 1'
#
loop_
_entity.id
_entity.type
_entity.pdbx_description
1 polymer ?
#
loop_
_entity_poly.entity_id
_entity_poly.type
_entity_poly.pdbx_seq_one_letter_code
_entity_poly.pdbx_strand_id
1 'polypeptide(L)'
;MAQLIKIQDYLSRYERDLYHYSSQFTRVKQHNWEKAKDYFYNGEEEVQLDDIDESPTSEPSLFRKVKSFFKKDEVAETDKEYMEVEIEKEAEENFDAENLTAFVTEPKSLQDLKVLFLENVFQMQMRWATSTLFELSNADKRYFYDEKLQYFLKSFPDTFLLMYKPVFLVKKAPVEAEVILITPTETICIAMVEGKNGSVFQYSKENFWTELIGKDKKKVLNPVLGLNRTEQLVKSLYQSHNIDRPIRKILLSRNGFFDSPTEPYQIDFIDKRNYEEWFYNLRRLSAPLKFNQLQAAEALLKHSQSIYFDRSENE
;
A
#
# COMPACT_ATOMS: atom_id res chain seq x y z
N MET A 1 -4.92 -7.71 -4.85
CA MET A 1 -4.15 -7.19 -3.71
C MET A 1 -4.15 -5.69 -3.87
N ALA A 2 -4.67 -4.95 -2.89
CA ALA A 2 -4.64 -3.49 -2.88
C ALA A 2 -3.21 -2.94 -2.94
N GLN A 3 -3.10 -1.66 -3.30
CA GLN A 3 -1.84 -0.92 -3.42
C GLN A 3 -1.50 -0.25 -2.08
N LEU A 4 -0.39 -0.61 -1.45
CA LEU A 4 0.17 0.08 -0.30
C LEU A 4 0.88 1.34 -0.78
N ILE A 5 0.25 2.50 -0.57
CA ILE A 5 0.81 3.78 -1.01
C ILE A 5 1.54 4.53 0.12
N LYS A 6 1.27 4.20 1.38
CA LYS A 6 1.95 4.81 2.54
C LYS A 6 1.87 3.91 3.76
N ILE A 7 2.93 3.87 4.56
CA ILE A 7 2.92 3.27 5.89
C ILE A 7 3.66 4.19 6.86
N GLN A 8 3.03 4.52 8.00
CA GLN A 8 3.63 5.40 9.02
C GLN A 8 4.23 6.69 8.43
N ASP A 9 5.42 7.06 8.89
CA ASP A 9 6.28 8.13 8.41
C ASP A 9 7.42 7.61 7.51
N TYR A 10 7.27 6.42 6.91
CA TYR A 10 8.27 5.89 5.98
C TYR A 10 8.13 6.53 4.61
N LEU A 11 9.26 6.78 3.95
CA LEU A 11 9.33 7.13 2.52
C LEU A 11 8.46 6.16 1.71
N SER A 12 7.75 6.68 0.72
CA SER A 12 7.06 5.86 -0.26
C SER A 12 7.38 6.33 -1.68
N ARG A 13 7.67 5.38 -2.58
CA ARG A 13 7.86 5.66 -4.02
C ARG A 13 6.67 6.40 -4.63
N TYR A 14 5.46 6.12 -4.13
CA TYR A 14 4.24 6.82 -4.56
C TYR A 14 4.23 8.32 -4.22
N GLU A 15 5.07 8.78 -3.28
CA GLU A 15 5.24 10.21 -2.99
C GLU A 15 6.03 10.94 -4.08
N ARG A 16 6.91 10.21 -4.79
CA ARG A 16 7.68 10.75 -5.92
C ARG A 16 6.80 10.87 -7.17
N ASP A 17 6.12 9.78 -7.54
CA ASP A 17 5.26 9.74 -8.73
C ASP A 17 4.12 8.73 -8.59
N LEU A 18 3.03 9.16 -7.95
CA LEU A 18 1.84 8.33 -7.73
C LEU A 18 1.30 7.72 -9.03
N TYR A 19 1.24 8.49 -10.12
CA TYR A 19 0.62 8.04 -11.37
C TYR A 19 1.46 6.95 -12.03
N HIS A 20 2.78 7.13 -12.06
CA HIS A 20 3.71 6.12 -12.55
C HIS A 20 3.61 4.83 -11.74
N TYR A 21 3.84 4.89 -10.42
CA TYR A 21 3.90 3.67 -9.59
C TYR A 21 2.54 2.95 -9.51
N SER A 22 1.41 3.66 -9.54
CA SER A 22 0.09 3.00 -9.59
C SER A 22 -0.15 2.23 -10.90
N SER A 23 0.30 2.78 -12.04
CA SER A 23 0.21 2.10 -13.33
C SER A 23 1.18 0.92 -13.40
N GLN A 24 2.42 1.13 -12.96
CA GLN A 24 3.49 0.14 -12.93
C GLN A 24 3.13 -1.05 -12.05
N PHE A 25 2.57 -0.83 -10.85
CA PHE A 25 2.12 -1.91 -9.97
C PHE A 25 1.16 -2.86 -10.67
N THR A 26 0.22 -2.31 -11.44
CA THR A 26 -0.78 -3.12 -12.14
C THR A 26 -0.13 -3.92 -13.25
N ARG A 27 0.73 -3.27 -14.05
CA ARG A 27 1.46 -3.89 -15.16
C ARG A 27 2.40 -5.00 -14.68
N VAL A 28 3.33 -4.68 -13.79
CA VAL A 28 4.36 -5.61 -13.28
C VAL A 28 3.70 -6.83 -12.63
N LYS A 29 2.65 -6.62 -11.82
CA LYS A 29 1.92 -7.73 -11.19
C LYS A 29 1.22 -8.63 -12.21
N GLN A 30 0.55 -8.06 -13.22
CA GLN A 30 -0.18 -8.85 -14.22
C GLN A 30 0.79 -9.66 -15.10
N HIS A 31 1.79 -8.98 -15.66
CA HIS A 31 2.83 -9.59 -16.49
C HIS A 31 3.54 -10.73 -15.78
N ASN A 32 3.97 -10.50 -14.54
CA ASN A 32 4.73 -11.50 -13.80
C ASN A 32 3.85 -12.66 -13.30
N TRP A 33 2.55 -12.42 -13.09
CA TRP A 33 1.62 -13.50 -12.80
C TRP A 33 1.40 -14.41 -14.01
N GLU A 34 1.33 -13.83 -15.21
CA GLU A 34 1.27 -14.59 -16.47
C GLU A 34 2.52 -15.42 -16.66
N LYS A 35 3.70 -14.80 -16.61
CA LYS A 35 5.00 -15.50 -16.64
C LYS A 35 5.10 -16.62 -15.61
N ALA A 36 4.70 -16.38 -14.37
CA ALA A 36 4.77 -17.38 -13.30
C ALA A 36 3.83 -18.57 -13.56
N LYS A 37 2.63 -18.34 -14.11
CA LYS A 37 1.72 -19.43 -14.53
C LYS A 37 2.30 -20.21 -15.70
N ASP A 38 2.84 -19.53 -16.70
CA ASP A 38 3.39 -20.16 -17.89
C ASP A 38 4.59 -21.06 -17.50
N TYR A 39 5.46 -20.57 -16.63
CA TYR A 39 6.53 -21.37 -16.03
C TYR A 39 6.00 -22.61 -15.30
N PHE A 40 4.95 -22.44 -14.50
CA PHE A 40 4.35 -23.53 -13.73
C PHE A 40 3.70 -24.62 -14.61
N TYR A 41 3.03 -24.24 -15.70
CA TYR A 41 2.34 -25.19 -16.57
C TYR A 41 3.25 -25.84 -17.60
N ASN A 42 4.16 -25.07 -18.18
CA ASN A 42 4.93 -25.50 -19.35
C ASN A 42 6.35 -25.97 -18.98
N GLY A 43 6.82 -25.71 -17.76
CA GLY A 43 8.08 -26.30 -17.24
C GLY A 43 9.31 -25.95 -18.06
N GLU A 44 9.41 -24.67 -18.47
CA GLU A 44 10.34 -24.07 -19.45
C GLU A 44 9.78 -23.97 -20.88
N GLU A 45 9.41 -22.76 -21.26
CA GLU A 45 9.96 -22.16 -22.48
C GLU A 45 10.26 -20.70 -22.14
N GLU A 46 11.54 -20.36 -22.24
CA GLU A 46 11.99 -18.98 -22.33
C GLU A 46 11.12 -18.30 -23.40
N VAL A 47 10.19 -17.43 -23.02
CA VAL A 47 9.68 -16.45 -23.98
C VAL A 47 10.82 -15.46 -24.17
N GLN A 48 11.78 -15.87 -25.01
CA GLN A 48 12.67 -14.96 -25.70
C GLN A 48 11.76 -13.99 -26.45
N LEU A 49 11.70 -12.76 -25.96
CA LEU A 49 11.14 -11.63 -26.68
C LEU A 49 12.15 -11.25 -27.78
N ASP A 50 12.30 -12.13 -28.77
CA ASP A 50 12.92 -11.78 -30.04
C ASP A 50 11.80 -11.42 -31.00
N ASP A 51 11.41 -10.14 -30.93
CA ASP A 51 11.02 -9.32 -32.08
C ASP A 51 10.95 -7.85 -31.61
N ILE A 52 12.12 -7.24 -31.44
CA ILE A 52 12.53 -5.95 -32.01
C ILE A 52 14.08 -5.94 -32.02
N ASP A 53 14.62 -6.14 -33.23
CA ASP A 53 15.99 -5.94 -33.72
C ASP A 53 17.17 -6.80 -33.20
N GLU A 54 17.73 -7.57 -34.13
CA GLU A 54 18.98 -8.32 -34.07
C GLU A 54 20.19 -7.46 -33.69
N SER A 55 21.01 -7.93 -32.74
CA SER A 55 22.46 -8.09 -32.95
C SER A 55 23.11 -8.92 -31.83
N PRO A 56 24.07 -9.82 -32.15
CA PRO A 56 24.67 -10.71 -31.16
C PRO A 56 25.95 -10.12 -30.58
N THR A 57 26.13 -10.12 -29.26
CA THR A 57 27.31 -10.70 -28.56
C THR A 57 27.26 -10.49 -27.04
N SER A 58 27.73 -11.53 -26.36
CA SER A 58 27.84 -11.80 -24.93
C SER A 58 28.69 -10.83 -24.10
N GLU A 59 28.09 -10.21 -23.08
CA GLU A 59 28.55 -9.93 -21.69
C GLU A 59 27.65 -8.83 -21.06
N PRO A 60 27.48 -8.75 -19.71
CA PRO A 60 26.39 -8.00 -19.08
C PRO A 60 26.42 -6.51 -19.43
N SER A 61 25.41 -6.11 -20.20
CA SER A 61 25.28 -4.81 -20.89
C SER A 61 25.12 -3.58 -19.98
N LEU A 62 25.03 -3.74 -18.66
CA LEU A 62 24.60 -2.67 -17.75
C LEU A 62 25.70 -1.62 -17.48
N PHE A 63 26.98 -2.01 -17.45
CA PHE A 63 28.08 -1.09 -17.15
C PHE A 63 28.62 -0.31 -18.37
N ARG A 64 28.29 -0.73 -19.60
CA ARG A 64 28.83 -0.12 -20.83
C ARG A 64 28.01 1.06 -21.34
N LYS A 65 26.69 1.08 -21.11
CA LYS A 65 25.83 2.20 -21.50
C LYS A 65 26.15 3.47 -20.69
N VAL A 66 26.41 3.34 -19.39
CA VAL A 66 26.66 4.48 -18.49
C VAL A 66 27.97 5.22 -18.82
N LYS A 67 29.00 4.55 -19.35
CA LYS A 67 30.27 5.21 -19.71
C LYS A 67 30.29 5.88 -21.09
N SER A 68 29.37 5.56 -22.00
CA SER A 68 29.42 6.08 -23.39
C SER A 68 28.66 7.40 -23.58
N PHE A 69 27.72 7.73 -22.69
CA PHE A 69 26.91 8.95 -22.77
C PHE A 69 27.45 10.13 -21.95
N PHE A 70 28.53 9.95 -21.19
CA PHE A 70 29.32 11.04 -20.60
C PHE A 70 30.26 11.72 -21.61
N LYS A 71 29.97 11.63 -22.92
CA LYS A 71 30.53 12.56 -23.91
C LYS A 71 29.77 13.87 -23.84
N LYS A 72 30.25 14.67 -22.87
CA LYS A 72 30.32 16.13 -22.82
C LYS A 72 29.93 16.80 -24.15
N ASP A 73 28.67 17.23 -24.24
CA ASP A 73 28.23 18.44 -24.92
C ASP A 73 26.86 18.86 -24.35
N GLU A 74 26.76 20.15 -24.01
CA GLU A 74 25.62 20.96 -23.53
C GLU A 74 24.24 20.28 -23.35
N VAL A 75 24.11 19.38 -22.37
CA VAL A 75 22.80 18.97 -21.83
C VAL A 75 22.52 19.84 -20.60
N ALA A 76 21.40 20.55 -20.59
CA ALA A 76 20.98 21.39 -19.47
C ALA A 76 20.89 20.55 -18.18
N GLU A 77 21.21 21.12 -17.01
CA GLU A 77 21.16 20.39 -15.73
C GLU A 77 19.79 19.72 -15.49
N THR A 78 18.72 20.36 -15.96
CA THR A 78 17.35 19.85 -15.89
C THR A 78 17.18 18.55 -16.67
N ASP A 79 17.75 18.45 -17.87
CA ASP A 79 17.66 17.25 -18.72
C ASP A 79 18.44 16.07 -18.12
N LYS A 80 19.52 16.33 -17.37
CA LYS A 80 20.26 15.29 -16.64
C LYS A 80 19.46 14.71 -15.48
N GLU A 81 18.81 15.57 -14.70
CA GLU A 81 17.97 15.15 -13.57
C GLU A 81 16.79 14.30 -14.07
N TYR A 82 16.15 14.68 -15.17
CA TYR A 82 15.10 13.86 -15.79
C TYR A 82 15.61 12.48 -16.25
N MET A 83 16.77 12.44 -16.90
CA MET A 83 17.37 11.17 -17.34
C MET A 83 17.74 10.26 -16.16
N GLU A 84 18.27 10.79 -15.06
CA GLU A 84 18.61 10.01 -13.88
C GLU A 84 17.36 9.37 -13.24
N VAL A 85 16.25 10.11 -13.17
CA VAL A 85 14.97 9.61 -12.65
C VAL A 85 14.39 8.50 -13.54
N GLU A 86 14.47 8.63 -14.86
CA GLU A 86 14.03 7.58 -15.79
C GLU A 86 14.85 6.31 -15.66
N ILE A 87 16.18 6.43 -15.55
CA ILE A 87 17.09 5.29 -15.33
C ILE A 87 16.78 4.59 -14.00
N GLU A 88 16.53 5.35 -12.92
CA GLU A 88 16.12 4.79 -11.62
C GLU A 88 14.82 3.99 -11.76
N LYS A 89 13.80 4.55 -12.41
CA LYS A 89 12.50 3.88 -12.63
C LYS A 89 12.65 2.59 -13.42
N GLU A 90 13.47 2.57 -14.48
CA GLU A 90 13.74 1.37 -15.27
C GLU A 90 14.48 0.29 -14.47
N ALA A 91 15.49 0.68 -13.70
CA ALA A 91 16.25 -0.24 -12.86
C ALA A 91 15.37 -0.86 -11.75
N GLU A 92 14.51 -0.04 -11.13
CA GLU A 92 13.52 -0.50 -10.16
C GLU A 92 12.55 -1.51 -10.78
N GLU A 93 12.04 -1.24 -11.98
CA GLU A 93 11.10 -2.14 -12.66
C GLU A 93 11.70 -3.50 -12.96
N ASN A 94 12.93 -3.52 -13.49
CA ASN A 94 13.63 -4.78 -13.79
C ASN A 94 13.87 -5.58 -12.51
N PHE A 95 14.32 -4.91 -11.45
CA PHE A 95 14.54 -5.55 -10.15
C PHE A 95 13.23 -6.09 -9.55
N ASP A 96 12.13 -5.34 -9.65
CA ASP A 96 10.82 -5.79 -9.20
C ASP A 96 10.37 -7.02 -10.00
N ALA A 97 10.56 -7.01 -11.32
CA ALA A 97 10.18 -8.12 -12.17
C ALA A 97 10.94 -9.41 -11.83
N GLU A 98 12.26 -9.34 -11.65
CA GLU A 98 13.08 -10.51 -11.30
C GLU A 98 12.68 -11.12 -9.96
N ASN A 99 12.48 -10.27 -8.94
CA ASN A 99 12.15 -10.73 -7.59
C ASN A 99 10.75 -11.36 -7.49
N LEU A 100 9.79 -10.93 -8.32
CA LEU A 100 8.44 -11.50 -8.28
C LEU A 100 8.39 -12.96 -8.72
N THR A 101 9.29 -13.37 -9.62
CA THR A 101 9.39 -14.75 -10.13
C THR A 101 10.39 -15.61 -9.35
N ALA A 102 11.14 -15.02 -8.41
CA ALA A 102 12.06 -15.76 -7.55
C ALA A 102 11.29 -16.41 -6.39
N PHE A 103 11.04 -17.72 -6.49
CA PHE A 103 10.37 -18.48 -5.43
C PHE A 103 11.39 -19.24 -4.57
N VAL A 104 11.23 -19.17 -3.25
CA VAL A 104 12.08 -19.91 -2.28
C VAL A 104 11.85 -21.42 -2.37
N THR A 105 10.63 -21.82 -2.77
CA THR A 105 10.20 -23.22 -2.87
C THR A 105 9.43 -23.44 -4.15
N GLU A 106 9.56 -24.62 -4.74
CA GLU A 106 8.78 -25.01 -5.91
C GLU A 106 7.29 -25.14 -5.56
N PRO A 107 6.39 -24.45 -6.29
CA PRO A 107 4.96 -24.58 -6.11
C PRO A 107 4.49 -25.98 -6.56
N LYS A 108 3.68 -26.64 -5.73
CA LYS A 108 3.11 -27.97 -6.04
C LYS A 108 1.75 -27.92 -6.71
N SER A 109 1.09 -26.77 -6.62
CA SER A 109 -0.23 -26.52 -7.20
C SER A 109 -0.36 -25.06 -7.65
N LEU A 110 -1.35 -24.77 -8.50
CA LEU A 110 -1.66 -23.38 -8.89
C LEU A 110 -2.01 -22.51 -7.66
N GLN A 111 -2.65 -23.10 -6.66
CA GLN A 111 -2.99 -22.39 -5.44
C GLN A 111 -1.74 -22.05 -4.62
N ASP A 112 -0.78 -22.96 -4.55
CA ASP A 112 0.51 -22.70 -3.88
C ASP A 112 1.31 -21.63 -4.63
N LEU A 113 1.34 -21.71 -5.97
CA LEU A 113 1.95 -20.68 -6.82
C LEU A 113 1.34 -19.31 -6.53
N LYS A 114 0.00 -19.23 -6.45
CA LYS A 114 -0.70 -17.98 -6.14
C LYS A 114 -0.32 -17.43 -4.76
N VAL A 115 -0.19 -18.29 -3.75
CA VAL A 115 0.21 -17.87 -2.40
C VAL A 115 1.64 -17.32 -2.39
N LEU A 116 2.58 -18.04 -3.00
CA LEU A 116 3.97 -17.61 -3.11
C LEU A 116 4.11 -16.30 -3.90
N PHE A 117 3.41 -16.19 -5.02
CA PHE A 117 3.40 -14.98 -5.83
C PHE A 117 2.84 -13.77 -5.06
N LEU A 118 1.73 -13.94 -4.35
CA LEU A 118 1.16 -12.87 -3.54
C LEU A 118 2.08 -12.47 -2.38
N GLU A 119 2.89 -13.38 -1.85
CA GLU A 119 3.90 -13.04 -0.86
C GLU A 119 5.01 -12.18 -1.47
N ASN A 120 5.52 -12.55 -2.65
CA ASN A 120 6.49 -11.74 -3.38
C ASN A 120 5.93 -10.34 -3.71
N VAL A 121 4.66 -10.25 -4.14
CA VAL A 121 3.99 -8.95 -4.38
C VAL A 121 3.88 -8.14 -3.09
N PHE A 122 3.60 -8.77 -1.95
CA PHE A 122 3.59 -8.07 -0.67
C PHE A 122 4.98 -7.53 -0.30
N GLN A 123 6.04 -8.31 -0.47
CA GLN A 123 7.41 -7.87 -0.20
C GLN A 123 7.83 -6.70 -1.13
N MET A 124 7.47 -6.76 -2.41
CA MET A 124 7.66 -5.66 -3.36
C MET A 124 6.97 -4.39 -2.88
N GLN A 125 5.70 -4.47 -2.46
CA GLN A 125 4.96 -3.31 -1.95
C GLN A 125 5.57 -2.74 -0.66
N MET A 126 6.07 -3.59 0.25
CA MET A 126 6.78 -3.13 1.44
C MET A 126 8.06 -2.39 1.07
N ARG A 127 8.83 -2.89 0.09
CA ARG A 127 10.02 -2.20 -0.44
C ARG A 127 9.66 -0.83 -1.02
N TRP A 128 8.61 -0.77 -1.84
CA TRP A 128 8.14 0.50 -2.44
C TRP A 128 7.67 1.51 -1.39
N ALA A 129 7.11 1.04 -0.28
CA ALA A 129 6.60 1.89 0.80
C ALA A 129 7.64 2.14 1.91
N THR A 130 8.92 1.80 1.70
CA THR A 130 9.99 2.02 2.68
C THR A 130 11.32 2.49 2.08
N SER A 131 11.54 2.32 0.77
CA SER A 131 12.85 2.56 0.14
C SER A 131 12.77 2.87 -1.36
N THR A 132 13.79 3.59 -1.84
CA THR A 132 14.09 3.86 -3.26
C THR A 132 15.50 3.34 -3.58
N LEU A 133 16.04 3.58 -4.77
CA LEU A 133 17.43 3.20 -5.06
C LEU A 133 18.44 3.98 -4.23
N PHE A 134 18.11 5.20 -3.82
CA PHE A 134 19.02 6.11 -3.12
C PHE A 134 18.68 6.29 -1.63
N GLU A 135 17.43 6.09 -1.24
CA GLU A 135 16.96 6.40 0.11
C GLU A 135 16.35 5.18 0.79
N LEU A 136 16.47 5.12 2.12
CA LEU A 136 15.80 4.11 2.93
C LEU A 136 15.21 4.71 4.21
N SER A 137 14.03 4.20 4.58
CA SER A 137 13.47 4.40 5.91
C SER A 137 13.94 3.29 6.84
N ASN A 138 14.16 3.61 8.11
CA ASN A 138 14.40 2.58 9.12
C ASN A 138 13.07 1.91 9.51
N ALA A 139 12.58 1.03 8.64
CA ALA A 139 11.29 0.39 8.77
C ALA A 139 11.30 -0.69 9.88
N ASP A 140 10.30 -0.64 10.76
CA ASP A 140 10.13 -1.67 11.79
C ASP A 140 9.73 -2.99 11.14
N LYS A 141 10.53 -4.03 11.41
CA LYS A 141 10.31 -5.41 10.92
C LYS A 141 8.93 -5.94 11.28
N ARG A 142 8.28 -5.42 12.33
CA ARG A 142 6.91 -5.80 12.73
C ARG A 142 5.90 -5.64 11.61
N TYR A 143 6.05 -4.64 10.73
CA TYR A 143 5.08 -4.41 9.65
C TYR A 143 5.12 -5.48 8.56
N PHE A 144 6.24 -6.15 8.36
CA PHE A 144 6.35 -7.27 7.40
C PHE A 144 5.53 -8.49 7.84
N TYR A 145 5.25 -8.61 9.13
CA TYR A 145 4.47 -9.71 9.71
C TYR A 145 3.12 -9.25 10.28
N ASP A 146 2.73 -8.00 10.05
CA ASP A 146 1.48 -7.47 10.58
C ASP A 146 0.28 -8.07 9.82
N GLU A 147 -0.46 -8.95 10.51
CA GLU A 147 -1.65 -9.62 9.98
C GLU A 147 -2.73 -8.63 9.50
N LYS A 148 -2.81 -7.44 10.12
CA LYS A 148 -3.80 -6.41 9.77
C LYS A 148 -3.45 -5.77 8.43
N LEU A 149 -2.18 -5.43 8.24
CA LEU A 149 -1.69 -4.88 6.98
C LEU A 149 -1.86 -5.91 5.86
N GLN A 150 -1.42 -7.15 6.09
CA GLN A 150 -1.60 -8.23 5.12
C GLN A 150 -3.07 -8.47 4.80
N TYR A 151 -3.96 -8.38 5.79
CA TYR A 151 -5.40 -8.50 5.59
C TYR A 151 -5.93 -7.44 4.61
N PHE A 152 -5.64 -6.15 4.82
CA PHE A 152 -6.08 -5.08 3.91
C PHE A 152 -5.51 -5.27 2.50
N LEU A 153 -4.22 -5.58 2.38
CA LEU A 153 -3.59 -5.74 1.08
C LEU A 153 -4.14 -6.98 0.35
N LYS A 154 -4.08 -8.16 0.96
CA LYS A 154 -4.40 -9.43 0.30
C LYS A 154 -5.90 -9.59 0.01
N SER A 155 -6.77 -8.95 0.80
CA SER A 155 -8.22 -9.14 0.67
C SER A 155 -8.87 -8.26 -0.40
N PHE A 156 -8.38 -7.02 -0.59
CA PHE A 156 -9.04 -6.04 -1.46
C PHE A 156 -8.48 -5.99 -2.90
N PRO A 157 -9.27 -5.49 -3.86
CA PRO A 157 -8.84 -5.31 -5.25
C PRO A 157 -7.61 -4.41 -5.36
N ASP A 158 -6.84 -4.59 -6.42
CA ASP A 158 -5.67 -3.77 -6.77
C ASP A 158 -6.00 -2.34 -7.22
N THR A 159 -7.28 -2.02 -7.38
CA THR A 159 -7.76 -0.65 -7.62
C THR A 159 -7.87 0.16 -6.33
N PHE A 160 -7.66 -0.44 -5.17
CA PHE A 160 -7.75 0.25 -3.87
C PHE A 160 -6.37 0.74 -3.46
N LEU A 161 -6.30 1.96 -2.95
CA LEU A 161 -5.06 2.54 -2.42
C LEU A 161 -5.15 2.58 -0.89
N LEU A 162 -4.15 2.01 -0.23
CA LEU A 162 -4.08 1.84 1.21
C LEU A 162 -2.97 2.73 1.79
N MET A 163 -3.34 3.58 2.74
CA MET A 163 -2.40 4.21 3.67
C MET A 163 -2.55 3.55 5.03
N TYR A 164 -1.53 2.82 5.47
CA TYR A 164 -1.57 2.10 6.74
C TYR A 164 -0.98 2.96 7.85
N LYS A 165 -1.88 3.57 8.63
CA LYS A 165 -1.56 4.49 9.73
C LYS A 165 -0.55 5.58 9.34
N PRO A 166 -0.82 6.38 8.30
CA PRO A 166 0.12 7.40 7.86
C PRO A 166 0.29 8.49 8.93
N VAL A 167 1.46 9.10 8.97
CA VAL A 167 1.72 10.27 9.81
C VAL A 167 1.61 11.53 8.96
N PHE A 168 0.74 12.47 9.36
CA PHE A 168 0.57 13.76 8.68
C PHE A 168 1.20 14.90 9.46
N LEU A 169 1.70 15.93 8.76
CA LEU A 169 2.20 17.16 9.39
C LEU A 169 1.09 18.20 9.49
N VAL A 170 0.60 18.44 10.71
CA VAL A 170 -0.45 19.43 11.00
C VAL A 170 0.16 20.57 11.80
N LYS A 171 0.27 21.76 11.20
CA LYS A 171 0.94 22.91 11.84
C LYS A 171 2.34 22.55 12.39
N LYS A 172 3.10 21.75 11.64
CA LYS A 172 4.43 21.21 12.00
C LYS A 172 4.45 20.19 13.15
N ALA A 173 3.30 19.74 13.64
CA ALA A 173 3.22 18.61 14.58
C ALA A 173 2.87 17.32 13.82
N PRO A 174 3.59 16.22 14.06
CA PRO A 174 3.26 14.92 13.51
C PRO A 174 1.97 14.38 14.15
N VAL A 175 1.04 13.90 13.33
CA VAL A 175 -0.21 13.30 13.78
C VAL A 175 -0.41 11.96 13.09
N GLU A 176 -0.33 10.87 13.85
CA GLU A 176 -0.66 9.52 13.37
C GLU A 176 -2.16 9.42 13.06
N ALA A 177 -2.49 8.99 11.85
CA ALA A 177 -3.84 8.67 11.45
C ALA A 177 -4.14 7.17 11.60
N GLU A 178 -5.43 6.83 11.54
CA GLU A 178 -5.88 5.45 11.40
C GLU A 178 -5.68 4.95 9.95
N VAL A 179 -6.12 3.73 9.65
CA VAL A 179 -6.04 3.20 8.28
C VAL A 179 -6.93 4.02 7.36
N ILE A 180 -6.39 4.46 6.23
CA ILE A 180 -7.13 5.17 5.18
C ILE A 180 -7.15 4.29 3.93
N LEU A 181 -8.34 3.94 3.48
CA LEU A 181 -8.57 3.14 2.28
C LEU A 181 -9.29 3.99 1.24
N ILE A 182 -8.62 4.26 0.12
CA ILE A 182 -9.15 5.07 -0.96
C ILE A 182 -9.69 4.12 -2.02
N THR A 183 -11.02 4.05 -2.12
CA THR A 183 -11.73 3.22 -3.10
C THR A 183 -12.13 4.05 -4.33
N PRO A 184 -12.57 3.40 -5.42
CA PRO A 184 -13.05 4.10 -6.62
C PRO A 184 -14.27 5.01 -6.40
N THR A 185 -14.98 4.88 -5.27
CA THR A 185 -16.20 5.65 -4.97
C THR A 185 -16.01 6.61 -3.80
N GLU A 186 -15.24 6.23 -2.78
CA GLU A 186 -15.16 6.97 -1.53
C GLU A 186 -13.84 6.73 -0.80
N THR A 187 -13.53 7.59 0.18
CA THR A 187 -12.40 7.37 1.09
C THR A 187 -12.92 6.89 2.42
N ILE A 188 -12.40 5.75 2.88
CA ILE A 188 -12.84 5.08 4.09
C ILE A 188 -11.74 5.21 5.13
N CYS A 189 -12.02 5.89 6.23
CA CYS A 189 -11.19 5.88 7.42
C CYS A 189 -11.62 4.69 8.28
N ILE A 190 -10.67 3.82 8.65
CA ILE A 190 -10.94 2.56 9.33
C ILE A 190 -10.11 2.49 10.61
N ALA A 191 -10.79 2.41 11.76
CA ALA A 191 -10.17 2.06 13.02
C ALA A 191 -10.50 0.60 13.34
N MET A 192 -9.46 -0.22 13.58
CA MET A 192 -9.65 -1.64 13.88
C MET A 192 -9.59 -1.93 15.37
N VAL A 193 -10.60 -2.65 15.85
CA VAL A 193 -10.71 -3.11 17.23
C VAL A 193 -10.74 -4.63 17.22
N GLU A 194 -9.64 -5.23 17.66
CA GLU A 194 -9.51 -6.69 17.71
C GLU A 194 -9.24 -7.12 19.14
N GLY A 195 -9.95 -8.16 19.55
CA GLY A 195 -9.82 -8.79 20.86
C GLY A 195 -9.71 -10.30 20.70
N LYS A 196 -10.09 -11.04 21.74
CA LYS A 196 -10.32 -12.48 21.60
C LYS A 196 -11.60 -12.73 20.79
N ASN A 197 -11.71 -13.90 20.16
CA ASN A 197 -12.93 -14.26 19.43
C ASN A 197 -14.15 -14.23 20.36
N GLY A 198 -15.19 -13.49 19.98
CA GLY A 198 -16.40 -13.30 20.79
C GLY A 198 -16.29 -12.19 21.83
N SER A 199 -15.24 -11.37 21.83
CA SER A 199 -15.15 -10.21 22.73
C SER A 199 -16.22 -9.17 22.40
N VAL A 200 -16.81 -8.57 23.43
CA VAL A 200 -17.82 -7.51 23.28
C VAL A 200 -17.21 -6.18 23.71
N PHE A 201 -17.20 -5.22 22.81
CA PHE A 201 -16.70 -3.87 23.07
C PHE A 201 -17.87 -2.94 23.37
N GLN A 202 -17.94 -2.47 24.60
CA GLN A 202 -18.99 -1.55 25.04
C GLN A 202 -18.62 -0.12 24.65
N TYR A 203 -19.45 0.47 23.80
CA TYR A 203 -19.31 1.85 23.39
C TYR A 203 -19.44 2.79 24.60
N SER A 204 -18.52 3.74 24.68
CA SER A 204 -18.59 4.85 25.62
C SER A 204 -18.17 6.15 24.94
N LYS A 205 -18.75 7.27 25.40
CA LYS A 205 -18.32 8.63 25.01
C LYS A 205 -17.05 9.07 25.73
N GLU A 206 -16.61 8.32 26.73
CA GLU A 206 -15.38 8.58 27.46
C GLU A 206 -14.13 8.18 26.65
N ASN A 207 -12.96 8.47 27.22
CA ASN A 207 -11.67 8.13 26.62
C ASN A 207 -11.41 6.63 26.54
N PHE A 208 -12.14 5.81 27.31
CA PHE A 208 -11.94 4.37 27.38
C PHE A 208 -13.25 3.62 27.17
N TRP A 209 -13.15 2.52 26.45
CA TRP A 209 -14.18 1.50 26.33
C TRP A 209 -13.89 0.32 27.23
N THR A 210 -14.91 -0.51 27.45
CA THR A 210 -14.77 -1.77 28.17
C THR A 210 -14.87 -2.92 27.19
N GLU A 211 -13.81 -3.70 27.07
CA GLU A 211 -13.80 -5.01 26.42
C GLU A 211 -14.24 -6.06 27.43
N LEU A 212 -15.30 -6.79 27.10
CA LEU A 212 -15.82 -7.92 27.88
C LEU A 212 -15.40 -9.23 27.22
N ILE A 213 -14.70 -10.08 27.99
CA ILE A 213 -14.27 -11.42 27.57
C ILE A 213 -14.85 -12.42 28.56
N GLY A 214 -16.04 -12.93 28.28
CA GLY A 214 -16.77 -13.78 29.22
C GLY A 214 -17.10 -13.02 30.51
N LYS A 215 -16.34 -13.28 31.59
CA LYS A 215 -16.47 -12.59 32.88
C LYS A 215 -15.44 -11.48 33.09
N ASP A 216 -14.37 -11.45 32.31
CA ASP A 216 -13.28 -10.49 32.48
C ASP A 216 -13.61 -9.17 31.80
N LYS A 217 -13.21 -8.06 32.43
CA LYS A 217 -13.35 -6.71 31.91
C LYS A 217 -11.98 -6.07 31.72
N LYS A 218 -11.71 -5.56 30.54
CA LYS A 218 -10.47 -4.82 30.22
C LYS A 218 -10.82 -3.44 29.69
N LYS A 219 -10.08 -2.42 30.14
CA LYS A 219 -10.20 -1.08 29.55
C LYS A 219 -9.36 -0.99 28.29
N VAL A 220 -9.94 -0.46 27.22
CA VAL A 220 -9.26 -0.19 25.95
C VAL A 220 -9.46 1.26 25.59
N LEU A 221 -8.49 1.88 24.92
CA LEU A 221 -8.62 3.27 24.46
C LEU A 221 -9.79 3.35 23.47
N ASN A 222 -10.55 4.44 23.54
CA ASN A 222 -11.66 4.67 22.63
C ASN A 222 -11.14 4.87 21.18
N PRO A 223 -11.40 3.93 20.26
CA PRO A 223 -10.90 3.97 18.88
C PRO A 223 -11.59 5.06 18.04
N VAL A 224 -12.75 5.55 18.47
CA VAL A 224 -13.49 6.63 17.79
C VAL A 224 -12.73 7.96 17.86
N LEU A 225 -11.87 8.16 18.87
CA LEU A 225 -11.06 9.37 18.98
C LEU A 225 -10.05 9.49 17.82
N GLY A 226 -9.29 8.42 17.55
CA GLY A 226 -8.36 8.35 16.42
C GLY A 226 -9.09 8.42 15.08
N LEU A 227 -10.24 7.76 14.97
CA LEU A 227 -11.05 7.75 13.77
C LEU A 227 -11.61 9.13 13.40
N ASN A 228 -12.18 9.86 14.37
CA ASN A 228 -12.69 11.22 14.15
C ASN A 228 -11.56 12.19 13.80
N ARG A 229 -10.41 12.08 14.46
CA ARG A 229 -9.23 12.90 14.12
C ARG A 229 -8.80 12.64 12.67
N THR A 230 -8.74 11.37 12.27
CA THR A 230 -8.35 10.98 10.91
C THR A 230 -9.30 11.53 9.87
N GLU A 231 -10.62 11.40 10.08
CA GLU A 231 -11.63 11.95 9.15
C GLU A 231 -11.51 13.48 9.03
N GLN A 232 -11.35 14.19 10.14
CA GLN A 232 -11.19 15.64 10.13
C GLN A 232 -9.94 16.08 9.34
N LEU A 233 -8.83 15.35 9.49
CA LEU A 233 -7.61 15.60 8.74
C LEU A 233 -7.82 15.38 7.24
N VAL A 234 -8.35 14.21 6.85
CA VAL A 234 -8.63 13.89 5.44
C VAL A 234 -9.58 14.93 4.83
N LYS A 235 -10.63 15.31 5.56
CA LYS A 235 -11.61 16.31 5.13
C LYS A 235 -10.97 17.69 4.93
N SER A 236 -10.15 18.13 5.89
CA SER A 236 -9.43 19.40 5.77
C SER A 236 -8.48 19.42 4.58
N LEU A 237 -7.77 18.31 4.33
CA LEU A 237 -6.86 18.18 3.20
C LEU A 237 -7.63 18.19 1.88
N TYR A 238 -8.72 17.43 1.77
CA TYR A 238 -9.56 17.42 0.57
C TYR A 238 -10.15 18.80 0.27
N GLN A 239 -10.63 19.52 1.29
CA GLN A 239 -11.11 20.89 1.14
C GLN A 239 -10.02 21.84 0.63
N SER A 240 -8.80 21.75 1.17
CA SER A 240 -7.68 22.59 0.73
C SER A 240 -7.24 22.34 -0.72
N HIS A 241 -7.49 21.14 -1.23
CA HIS A 241 -7.17 20.73 -2.60
C HIS A 241 -8.38 20.74 -3.56
N ASN A 242 -9.54 21.26 -3.13
CA ASN A 242 -10.79 21.27 -3.90
C ASN A 242 -11.23 19.88 -4.39
N ILE A 243 -11.04 18.85 -3.56
CA ILE A 243 -11.41 17.47 -3.86
C ILE A 243 -12.79 17.19 -3.26
N ASP A 244 -13.81 17.06 -4.11
CA ASP A 244 -15.15 16.65 -3.68
C ASP A 244 -15.29 15.13 -3.74
N ARG A 245 -15.03 14.49 -2.59
CA ARG A 245 -15.18 13.04 -2.41
C ARG A 245 -15.80 12.71 -1.05
N PRO A 246 -16.71 11.73 -1.01
CA PRO A 246 -17.30 11.28 0.26
C PRO A 246 -16.24 10.60 1.13
N ILE A 247 -16.28 10.92 2.42
CA ILE A 247 -15.45 10.31 3.47
C ILE A 247 -16.36 9.55 4.42
N ARG A 248 -16.07 8.27 4.62
CA ARG A 248 -16.82 7.38 5.51
C ARG A 248 -15.94 6.92 6.65
N LYS A 249 -16.50 6.85 7.86
CA LYS A 249 -15.83 6.33 9.06
C LYS A 249 -16.35 4.93 9.35
N ILE A 250 -15.42 3.99 9.48
CA ILE A 250 -15.74 2.60 9.81
C ILE A 250 -14.98 2.21 11.07
N LEU A 251 -15.70 1.63 12.01
CA LEU A 251 -15.10 0.90 13.10
C LEU A 251 -15.23 -0.60 12.82
N LEU A 252 -14.10 -1.28 12.69
CA LEU A 252 -14.04 -2.65 12.23
C LEU A 252 -13.59 -3.60 13.33
N SER A 253 -14.36 -4.65 13.59
CA SER A 253 -13.96 -5.82 14.36
C SER A 253 -14.27 -7.09 13.60
N ARG A 254 -13.24 -7.86 13.25
CA ARG A 254 -13.40 -9.12 12.51
C ARG A 254 -13.92 -10.26 13.39
N ASN A 255 -13.66 -10.19 14.70
CA ASN A 255 -13.87 -11.31 15.62
C ASN A 255 -14.71 -10.97 16.86
N GLY A 256 -14.94 -9.68 17.12
CA GLY A 256 -15.73 -9.19 18.24
C GLY A 256 -17.09 -8.65 17.83
N PHE A 257 -17.81 -8.14 18.82
CA PHE A 257 -19.10 -7.48 18.68
C PHE A 257 -19.04 -6.08 19.29
N PHE A 258 -19.76 -5.13 18.69
CA PHE A 258 -19.95 -3.82 19.28
C PHE A 258 -21.29 -3.76 20.02
N ASP A 259 -21.23 -3.45 21.31
CA ASP A 259 -22.39 -3.17 22.14
C ASP A 259 -22.54 -1.65 22.23
N SER A 260 -23.39 -1.11 21.36
CA SER A 260 -23.70 0.31 21.32
C SER A 260 -25.21 0.51 21.44
N PRO A 261 -25.73 0.97 22.58
CA PRO A 261 -27.15 1.26 22.73
C PRO A 261 -27.62 2.43 21.85
N THR A 262 -26.69 3.24 21.35
CA THR A 262 -26.94 4.32 20.40
C THR A 262 -25.81 4.34 19.37
N GLU A 263 -26.11 4.18 18.08
CA GLU A 263 -25.10 4.34 17.04
C GLU A 263 -24.59 5.79 17.03
N PRO A 264 -23.30 6.05 17.27
CA PRO A 264 -22.77 7.40 17.14
C PRO A 264 -22.89 7.92 15.71
N TYR A 265 -23.14 9.22 15.62
CA TYR A 265 -23.41 9.91 14.37
C TYR A 265 -22.29 9.70 13.32
N GLN A 266 -22.67 9.22 12.14
CA GLN A 266 -21.81 9.03 10.96
C GLN A 266 -20.63 8.06 11.16
N ILE A 267 -20.79 7.01 11.98
CA ILE A 267 -19.81 5.93 12.10
C ILE A 267 -20.49 4.60 11.85
N ASP A 268 -20.01 3.85 10.86
CA ASP A 268 -20.50 2.52 10.56
C ASP A 268 -19.77 1.50 11.46
N PHE A 269 -20.53 0.74 12.24
CA PHE A 269 -20.00 -0.36 13.07
C PHE A 269 -20.05 -1.65 12.27
N ILE A 270 -18.87 -2.15 11.91
CA ILE A 270 -18.72 -3.43 11.23
C ILE A 270 -18.13 -4.42 12.22
N ASP A 271 -18.97 -5.32 12.70
CA ASP A 271 -18.57 -6.40 13.60
C ASP A 271 -18.85 -7.77 13.01
N LYS A 272 -18.62 -8.83 13.78
CA LYS A 272 -18.79 -10.21 13.33
C LYS A 272 -20.17 -10.50 12.69
N ARG A 273 -21.23 -9.72 12.97
CA ARG A 273 -22.58 -9.93 12.43
C ARG A 273 -22.70 -9.49 10.96
N ASN A 274 -22.13 -8.35 10.61
CA ASN A 274 -22.27 -7.72 9.29
C ASN A 274 -20.94 -7.67 8.50
N TYR A 275 -19.85 -8.17 9.10
CA TYR A 275 -18.53 -8.21 8.50
C TYR A 275 -18.51 -8.88 7.13
N GLU A 276 -19.11 -10.07 6.99
CA GLU A 276 -19.10 -10.83 5.74
C GLU A 276 -19.78 -10.08 4.59
N GLU A 277 -20.91 -9.44 4.86
CA GLU A 277 -21.63 -8.63 3.87
C GLU A 277 -20.80 -7.42 3.44
N TRP A 278 -20.28 -6.67 4.42
CA TRP A 278 -19.41 -5.51 4.17
C TRP A 278 -18.16 -5.90 3.36
N PHE A 279 -17.53 -6.99 3.74
CA PHE A 279 -16.33 -7.52 3.11
C PHE A 279 -16.59 -7.94 1.66
N TYR A 280 -17.66 -8.70 1.43
CA TYR A 280 -18.06 -9.14 0.09
C TYR A 280 -18.40 -7.95 -0.82
N ASN A 281 -19.11 -6.96 -0.31
CA ASN A 281 -19.47 -5.75 -1.05
C ASN A 281 -18.23 -4.98 -1.50
N LEU A 282 -17.25 -4.77 -0.63
CA LEU A 282 -16.01 -4.08 -0.99
C LEU A 282 -15.17 -4.86 -2.02
N ARG A 283 -15.09 -6.19 -1.91
CA ARG A 283 -14.32 -7.01 -2.88
C ARG A 283 -14.90 -6.99 -4.29
N ARG A 284 -16.20 -6.74 -4.44
CA ARG A 284 -16.88 -6.66 -5.74
C ARG A 284 -16.77 -5.31 -6.42
N LEU A 285 -16.20 -4.30 -5.76
CA LEU A 285 -15.93 -3.01 -6.37
C LEU A 285 -14.77 -3.13 -7.36
N SER A 286 -15.08 -3.58 -8.58
CA SER A 286 -14.13 -3.78 -9.68
C SER A 286 -14.05 -2.57 -10.62
N ALA A 287 -14.45 -1.38 -10.15
CA ALA A 287 -14.32 -0.17 -10.94
C ALA A 287 -12.84 0.16 -11.18
N PRO A 288 -12.47 0.61 -12.40
CA PRO A 288 -11.09 0.98 -12.71
C PRO A 288 -10.63 2.13 -11.82
N LEU A 289 -9.32 2.22 -11.63
CA LEU A 289 -8.67 3.30 -10.88
C LEU A 289 -9.00 4.65 -11.54
N LYS A 290 -9.66 5.55 -10.81
CA LYS A 290 -10.14 6.83 -11.37
C LYS A 290 -9.16 7.96 -11.13
N PHE A 291 -9.12 8.95 -12.04
CA PHE A 291 -8.28 10.13 -11.87
C PHE A 291 -8.54 10.88 -10.55
N ASN A 292 -9.80 11.13 -10.19
CA ASN A 292 -10.15 11.78 -8.91
C ASN A 292 -9.71 10.95 -7.68
N GLN A 293 -9.54 9.64 -7.83
CA GLN A 293 -9.02 8.78 -6.77
C GLN A 293 -7.51 8.99 -6.59
N LEU A 294 -6.77 9.12 -7.70
CA LEU A 294 -5.35 9.44 -7.68
C LEU A 294 -5.10 10.85 -7.14
N GLN A 295 -5.89 11.85 -7.54
CA GLN A 295 -5.78 13.20 -6.98
C GLN A 295 -5.99 13.22 -5.45
N ALA A 296 -6.95 12.43 -4.96
CA ALA A 296 -7.20 12.29 -3.53
C ALA A 296 -6.02 11.66 -2.79
N ALA A 297 -5.43 10.61 -3.35
CA ALA A 297 -4.23 9.99 -2.80
C ALA A 297 -3.02 10.94 -2.84
N GLU A 298 -2.84 11.66 -3.95
CA GLU A 298 -1.75 12.64 -4.12
C GLU A 298 -1.83 13.75 -3.07
N ALA A 299 -3.02 14.29 -2.82
CA ALA A 299 -3.22 15.33 -1.80
C ALA A 299 -2.84 14.84 -0.38
N LEU A 300 -3.15 13.59 -0.05
CA LEU A 300 -2.78 12.99 1.24
C LEU A 300 -1.28 12.71 1.32
N LEU A 301 -0.68 12.13 0.28
CA LEU A 301 0.75 11.84 0.23
C LEU A 301 1.60 13.12 0.36
N LYS A 302 1.23 14.21 -0.33
CA LYS A 302 1.91 15.51 -0.23
C LYS A 302 1.97 16.10 1.19
N HIS A 303 1.02 15.74 2.04
CA HIS A 303 0.94 16.21 3.44
C HIS A 303 1.42 15.17 4.45
N SER A 304 1.83 14.00 3.97
CA SER A 304 2.38 12.94 4.80
C SER A 304 3.83 13.29 5.17
N GLN A 305 4.23 12.88 6.37
CA GLN A 305 5.61 12.96 6.80
C GLN A 305 6.39 11.76 6.25
N SER A 306 7.64 11.99 5.83
CA SER A 306 8.59 10.94 5.47
C SER A 306 9.92 11.18 6.16
N ILE A 307 10.43 10.16 6.83
CA ILE A 307 11.76 10.14 7.45
C ILE A 307 12.58 9.07 6.74
N TYR A 308 13.64 9.48 6.07
CA TYR A 308 14.53 8.61 5.32
C TYR A 308 15.96 9.15 5.38
N PHE A 309 16.90 8.27 5.02
CA PHE A 309 18.32 8.56 4.98
C PHE A 309 18.87 8.17 3.61
N ASP A 310 19.91 8.87 3.16
CA ASP A 310 20.65 8.47 1.97
C ASP A 310 21.39 7.14 2.24
N ARG A 311 21.39 6.25 1.25
CA ARG A 311 22.11 4.99 1.31
C ARG A 311 23.61 5.18 1.34
N SER A 312 24.11 6.22 0.66
CA SER A 312 25.54 6.52 0.58
C SER A 312 26.12 7.03 1.91
N GLU A 313 25.29 7.57 2.80
CA GLU A 313 25.70 8.05 4.13
C GLU A 313 25.72 6.94 5.21
N ASN A 314 25.22 5.74 4.90
CA ASN A 314 25.08 4.62 5.85
C ASN A 314 25.96 3.39 5.52
N GLU A 315 26.93 3.50 4.60
CA GLU A 315 28.01 2.52 4.40
C GLU A 315 29.26 2.86 5.23
#